data_AF-A0A9P8UC06-F1
#
_entry.id   AF-A0A9P8UC06-F1
#
_cell.length_a   1.000
_cell.length_b   1.000
_cell.length_c   1.000
_cell.angle_alpha   90.00
_cell.angle_beta   90.00
_cell.angle_gamma   90.00
#
_symmetry.space_group_name_H-M   'P 1'
#
loop_
_entity.id
_entity.type
_entity.pdbx_description
1 polymer ?
#
loop_
_entity_poly.entity_id
_entity_poly.type
_entity_poly.pdbx_seq_one_letter_code
_entity_poly.pdbx_strand_id
1 'polypeptide(L)'
;MCVTCSHRGIECSYSKGDGLAVLEMDISNLEVENNQLREALGLLCTRPEHNAHEIFKRLRTTNDPIAVLQSVTDAKLLLNNPPAASI
;
A
#
# COMPACT_ATOMS: atom_id res chain seq x y z
N MET A 1 15.45 28.86 19.40
CA MET A 1 15.78 28.65 20.83
C MET A 1 14.50 28.78 21.65
N CYS A 2 14.15 27.77 22.45
CA CYS A 2 12.91 27.79 23.24
C CYS A 2 12.98 28.80 24.41
N VAL A 3 11.86 29.39 24.85
CA VAL A 3 11.82 30.40 25.94
C VAL A 3 12.47 29.86 27.22
N THR A 4 12.15 28.62 27.59
CA THR A 4 12.73 27.94 28.77
C THR A 4 14.24 27.74 28.66
N CYS A 5 14.73 27.44 27.45
CA CYS A 5 16.14 27.20 27.15
C CYS A 5 16.94 28.51 27.24
N SER A 6 16.34 29.59 26.73
CA SER A 6 16.88 30.96 26.81
C SER A 6 17.05 31.44 28.25
N HIS A 7 16.08 31.17 29.12
CA HIS A 7 16.14 31.56 30.53
C HIS A 7 17.20 30.79 31.33
N ARG A 8 17.55 29.58 30.89
CA ARG A 8 18.51 28.72 31.59
C ARG A 8 19.95 28.85 31.07
N GLY A 9 20.17 29.58 29.98
CA GLY A 9 21.49 29.72 29.36
C GLY A 9 22.07 28.41 28.82
N ILE A 10 21.20 27.44 28.49
CA ILE A 10 21.59 26.11 27.99
C ILE A 10 21.40 26.08 26.48
N GLU A 11 22.34 25.44 25.76
CA GLU A 11 22.21 25.17 24.33
C GLU A 11 20.94 24.34 24.05
N CYS A 12 20.05 24.92 23.25
CA CYS A 12 18.76 24.31 22.93
C CYS A 12 18.95 23.29 21.80
N SER A 13 19.16 22.02 22.14
CA SER A 13 19.11 20.93 21.16
C SER A 13 17.69 20.35 21.07
N TYR A 14 17.02 20.64 19.96
CA TYR A 14 15.91 19.79 19.52
C TYR A 14 16.54 18.59 18.81
N SER A 15 16.78 17.50 19.53
CA SER A 15 16.98 16.23 18.84
C SER A 15 15.67 15.97 18.09
N LYS A 16 15.71 15.96 16.75
CA LYS A 16 14.62 15.34 15.97
C LYS A 16 14.61 13.90 16.43
N GLY A 17 13.77 13.60 17.41
CA GLY A 17 13.65 12.26 17.94
C GLY A 17 13.28 11.32 16.81
N ASP A 18 13.77 10.10 16.90
CA ASP A 18 13.63 9.01 15.95
C ASP A 18 12.17 8.79 15.50
N GLY A 19 11.20 9.26 16.31
CA GLY A 19 9.78 9.28 15.99
C GLY A 19 9.40 10.06 14.72
N LEU A 20 10.15 11.09 14.30
CA LEU A 20 9.86 11.79 13.04
C LEU A 20 10.10 10.88 11.82
N ALA A 21 11.20 10.13 11.83
CA ALA A 21 11.52 9.18 10.77
C ALA A 21 10.57 7.98 10.76
N VAL A 22 10.15 7.51 11.95
CA VAL A 22 9.12 6.46 12.06
C VAL A 22 7.78 6.94 11.49
N LEU A 23 7.37 8.17 11.80
CA LEU A 23 6.13 8.74 11.24
C LEU A 23 6.21 8.92 9.73
N GLU A 24 7.34 9.37 9.19
CA GLU A 24 7.54 9.47 7.73
C GLU A 24 7.47 8.10 7.05
N MET A 25 8.03 7.06 7.67
CA MET A 25 7.93 5.68 7.20
C MET A 25 6.48 5.18 7.23
N ASP A 26 5.75 5.43 8.32
CA ASP A 26 4.35 5.03 8.47
C ASP A 26 3.45 5.73 7.45
N ILE A 27 3.67 7.04 7.22
CA ILE A 27 2.97 7.79 6.17
C ILE A 27 3.23 7.16 4.81
N SER A 28 4.49 6.86 4.50
CA SER A 28 4.86 6.25 3.21
C SER A 28 4.19 4.88 3.02
N ASN A 29 4.15 4.05 4.06
CA ASN A 29 3.49 2.75 4.04
C ASN A 29 1.98 2.89 3.82
N LEU A 30 1.34 3.82 4.52
CA LEU A 30 -0.10 4.10 4.37
C LEU A 30 -0.45 4.65 2.98
N GLU A 31 0.41 5.47 2.38
CA GLU A 31 0.22 5.97 1.01
C GLU A 31 0.30 4.82 -0.02
N VAL A 32 1.27 3.91 0.15
CA VAL A 32 1.38 2.71 -0.68
C VAL A 32 0.13 1.84 -0.55
N GLU A 33 -0.32 1.57 0.67
CA GLU A 33 -1.53 0.78 0.94
C GLU A 33 -2.76 1.43 0.31
N ASN A 34 -2.92 2.75 0.45
CA ASN A 34 -4.05 3.48 -0.13
C ASN A 34 -4.07 3.37 -1.66
N ASN A 35 -2.90 3.48 -2.30
CA ASN A 35 -2.78 3.35 -3.74
C ASN A 35 -3.14 1.93 -4.21
N GLN A 36 -2.72 0.90 -3.49
CA GLN A 36 -3.10 -0.50 -3.78
C GLN A 36 -4.60 -0.72 -3.64
N LEU A 37 -5.23 -0.17 -2.59
CA LEU A 37 -6.69 -0.26 -2.40
C LEU A 37 -7.45 0.43 -3.55
N ARG A 38 -6.98 1.60 -4.00
CA ARG A 38 -7.54 2.31 -5.16
C ARG A 38 -7.40 1.50 -6.44
N GLU A 39 -6.27 0.82 -6.63
CA GLU A 39 -6.05 -0.05 -7.78
C GLU A 39 -6.99 -1.25 -7.77
N ALA A 40 -7.16 -1.91 -6.61
CA ALA A 40 -8.10 -3.02 -6.45
C ALA A 40 -9.54 -2.59 -6.79
N LEU A 41 -9.96 -1.41 -6.33
CA LEU A 41 -11.25 -0.84 -6.69
C LEU A 41 -11.34 -0.51 -8.19
N GLY A 42 -10.27 0.03 -8.78
CA GLY A 42 -10.18 0.30 -10.21
C GLY A 42 -10.38 -0.95 -11.05
N LEU A 43 -9.81 -2.10 -10.63
CA LEU A 43 -10.01 -3.38 -11.30
C LEU A 43 -11.47 -3.84 -11.24
N LEU A 44 -12.16 -3.64 -10.11
CA LEU A 44 -13.59 -3.96 -10.02
C LEU A 44 -14.43 -3.10 -10.98
N CYS A 45 -14.11 -1.80 -11.10
CA CYS A 45 -14.88 -0.87 -11.91
C CYS A 45 -14.62 -0.98 -13.42
N THR A 46 -13.43 -1.42 -13.83
CA THR A 46 -12.99 -1.41 -15.25
C THR A 46 -13.11 -2.77 -15.94
N ARG A 47 -13.20 -3.87 -15.18
CA ARG A 47 -13.33 -5.22 -15.73
C ARG A 47 -14.78 -5.50 -16.17
N PRO A 48 -14.99 -6.38 -17.16
CA PRO A 48 -16.33 -6.90 -17.47
C PRO A 48 -17.00 -7.51 -16.23
N GLU A 49 -18.32 -7.38 -16.13
CA GLU A 49 -19.12 -7.73 -14.94
C GLU A 49 -18.82 -9.12 -14.37
N HIS A 50 -18.74 -10.14 -15.24
CA HIS A 50 -18.37 -11.51 -14.83
C HIS A 50 -17.02 -11.57 -14.09
N ASN A 51 -16.02 -10.86 -14.61
CA ASN A 51 -14.68 -10.85 -14.02
C ASN A 51 -14.64 -10.02 -12.73
N ALA A 52 -15.38 -8.91 -12.69
CA ALA A 52 -15.53 -8.11 -11.47
C ALA A 52 -16.23 -8.91 -10.35
N HIS A 53 -17.22 -9.74 -10.71
CA HIS A 53 -17.93 -10.58 -9.75
C HIS A 53 -17.02 -11.63 -9.09
N GLU A 54 -16.14 -12.26 -9.86
CA GLU A 54 -15.16 -13.20 -9.32
C GLU A 54 -14.13 -12.51 -8.41
N ILE A 55 -13.68 -11.30 -8.76
CA ILE A 55 -12.81 -10.50 -7.89
C ILE A 55 -13.55 -10.16 -6.58
N PHE A 56 -14.81 -9.73 -6.67
CA PHE A 56 -15.63 -9.41 -5.50
C PHE A 56 -15.86 -10.63 -4.58
N LYS A 57 -16.12 -11.81 -5.17
CA LYS A 57 -16.28 -13.05 -4.44
C LYS A 57 -15.01 -13.42 -3.67
N ARG A 58 -13.84 -13.24 -4.29
CA ARG A 58 -12.53 -13.43 -3.62
C ARG A 58 -12.36 -12.45 -2.48
N LEU A 59 -12.62 -11.16 -2.69
CA LEU A 59 -12.55 -10.13 -1.64
C LEU A 59 -13.39 -10.50 -0.41
N ARG A 60 -14.64 -10.96 -0.61
CA ARG A 60 -15.52 -11.40 0.48
C ARG A 60 -15.02 -12.64 1.24
N THR A 61 -14.18 -13.46 0.62
CA THR A 61 -13.70 -14.71 1.21
C THR A 61 -12.38 -14.51 1.95
N THR A 62 -11.45 -13.74 1.37
CA THR A 62 -10.11 -13.55 1.93
C THR A 62 -10.04 -12.40 2.95
N ASN A 63 -10.96 -11.44 2.90
CA ASN A 63 -10.91 -10.17 3.65
C ASN A 63 -9.59 -9.37 3.48
N ASP A 64 -8.74 -9.73 2.52
CA ASP A 64 -7.49 -9.06 2.18
C ASP A 64 -7.56 -8.58 0.72
N PRO A 65 -7.85 -7.30 0.49
CA PRO A 65 -7.92 -6.72 -0.84
C PRO A 65 -6.59 -6.66 -1.59
N ILE A 66 -5.47 -6.60 -0.88
CA ILE A 66 -4.14 -6.47 -1.48
C ILE A 66 -3.67 -7.83 -2.00
N ALA A 67 -3.88 -8.90 -1.24
CA ALA A 67 -3.60 -10.25 -1.71
C ALA A 67 -4.44 -10.63 -2.95
N VAL A 68 -5.72 -10.20 -2.98
CA VAL A 68 -6.57 -10.41 -4.15
C VAL A 68 -6.05 -9.62 -5.36
N LEU A 69 -5.66 -8.37 -5.18
CA LEU A 69 -5.04 -7.55 -6.22
C LEU A 69 -3.79 -8.23 -6.81
N GLN A 70 -2.87 -8.68 -5.97
CA GLN A 70 -1.67 -9.40 -6.39
C GLN A 70 -2.02 -10.63 -7.22
N SER A 71 -2.96 -11.46 -6.77
CA SER A 71 -3.38 -12.66 -7.52
C SER A 71 -3.93 -12.35 -8.92
N VAL A 72 -4.65 -11.23 -9.08
CA VAL A 72 -5.22 -10.81 -10.37
C VAL A 72 -4.13 -10.26 -11.28
N THR A 73 -3.16 -9.53 -10.72
CA THR A 73 -1.99 -9.02 -11.45
C THR A 73 -1.11 -10.17 -11.92
N ASP A 74 -0.82 -11.14 -11.06
CA ASP A 74 -0.03 -12.34 -11.40
C ASP A 74 -0.72 -13.17 -12.48
N ALA A 75 -2.03 -13.38 -12.37
CA ALA A 75 -2.81 -14.07 -13.40
C ALA A 75 -2.74 -13.33 -14.75
N LYS A 76 -2.78 -11.98 -14.75
CA LYS A 76 -2.63 -11.18 -15.97
C LYS A 76 -1.23 -11.31 -16.57
N LEU A 77 -0.18 -11.36 -15.73
CA LEU A 77 1.20 -11.57 -16.17
C LEU A 77 1.40 -12.95 -16.81
N LEU A 78 0.82 -14.00 -16.22
CA LEU A 78 0.86 -15.37 -16.77
C LEU A 78 0.15 -15.49 -18.12
N LEU A 79 -0.97 -14.80 -18.29
CA LEU A 79 -1.70 -14.78 -19.57
C LEU A 79 -0.93 -14.04 -20.67
N ASN A 80 -0.20 -12.99 -20.30
CA ASN A 80 0.60 -12.20 -21.24
C ASN A 80 1.96 -12.83 -21.54
N ASN A 81 2.45 -13.71 -20.67
CA ASN A 81 3.73 -14.39 -20.81
C ASN A 81 3.53 -15.89 -20.49
N PRO A 82 2.85 -16.63 -21.38
CA PRO A 82 2.58 -18.03 -21.13
C PRO A 82 3.91 -18.77 -20.97
N PRO A 83 4.10 -19.56 -19.90
CA PRO A 83 5.29 -20.39 -19.77
C PRO A 83 5.36 -21.26 -21.03
N ALA A 84 6.51 -21.25 -21.71
CA ALA A 84 6.73 -22.08 -22.88
C ALA A 84 6.34 -23.50 -22.51
N ALA A 85 5.25 -23.99 -23.09
CA ALA A 85 4.72 -25.31 -22.81
C ALA A 85 5.85 -26.31 -23.02
N SER A 86 6.35 -26.86 -21.91
CA SER A 86 7.31 -27.94 -21.97
C SER A 86 6.52 -29.17 -22.43
N ILE A 87 6.97 -29.67 -23.59
CA ILE A 87 6.45 -30.77 -24.41
C ILE A 87 6.16 -32.01 -23.57
#